data_AF-A0A498MLD4-F1
#
_entry.id   AF-A0A498MLD4-F1
#
_cell.length_a   1.000
_cell.length_b   1.000
_cell.length_c   1.000
_cell.angle_alpha   90.00
_cell.angle_beta   90.00
_cell.angle_gamma   90.00
#
_symmetry.space_group_name_H-M   'P 1'
#
loop_
_entity.id
_entity.type
_entity.pdbx_description
1 polymer ?
#
loop_
_entity_poly.entity_id
_entity_poly.type
_entity_poly.pdbx_seq_one_letter_code
_entity_poly.pdbx_strand_id
1 'polypeptide(L)'
;MRHDLKEEKRKDITKVNILVTFDTNGTLITCGTFEDGYCEVLDINDITNSIYYESYILLGPRQDEKSVAFIADRYLLVGKKDDDAKAQDTVYSVVTLWNTLQSQPGDIFSKIAEGLYAIIESTVRDVEFIDGFQRVSPSESYLFLNTKTDYERKVLVLRMNSSKEKKRDIIRSLQAATIQCCSDKVHPVLVASTVIPLANDVIWAGVFSAQKDLENSVLALYNISNVQGRVNGFCPTGDRPCGFESGTKLQPLSVVFKYSSISAVAAVMANS
;
A
#
# COMPACT_ATOMS: atom_id res chain seq x y z
N MET A 1 37.32 -1.52 -38.26
CA MET A 1 36.36 -0.47 -37.85
C MET A 1 35.93 -0.81 -36.44
N ARG A 2 36.13 0.09 -35.49
CA ARG A 2 35.92 -0.13 -34.05
C ARG A 2 34.45 -0.46 -33.78
N HIS A 3 34.21 -1.55 -33.04
CA HIS A 3 32.95 -1.72 -32.33
C HIS A 3 32.94 -0.69 -31.20
N ASP A 4 32.22 0.40 -31.40
CA ASP A 4 31.91 1.32 -30.31
C ASP A 4 30.98 0.58 -29.34
N LEU A 5 31.58 -0.06 -28.35
CA LEU A 5 30.90 -0.41 -27.11
C LEU A 5 30.49 0.93 -26.48
N LYS A 6 29.23 1.33 -26.71
CA LYS A 6 28.61 2.33 -25.86
C LYS A 6 28.55 1.70 -24.47
N GLU A 7 29.40 2.19 -23.58
CA GLU A 7 29.15 2.03 -22.14
C GLU A 7 27.70 2.43 -21.90
N GLU A 8 26.91 1.49 -21.38
CA GLU A 8 25.58 1.78 -20.88
C GLU A 8 25.76 2.81 -19.77
N LYS A 9 25.42 4.07 -20.07
CA LYS A 9 25.55 5.17 -19.12
C LYS A 9 24.89 4.71 -17.82
N ARG A 10 25.68 4.71 -16.75
CA ARG A 10 25.27 4.48 -15.37
C ARG A 10 23.84 5.03 -15.16
N LYS A 11 22.87 4.12 -15.06
CA LYS A 11 21.45 4.45 -14.92
C LYS A 11 21.25 5.10 -13.55
N ASP A 12 21.26 6.42 -13.50
CA ASP A 12 20.90 7.16 -12.30
C ASP A 12 19.38 7.06 -12.12
N ILE A 13 18.92 6.05 -11.36
CA ILE A 13 17.58 6.10 -10.79
C ILE A 13 17.60 7.24 -9.78
N THR A 14 17.27 8.44 -10.24
CA THR A 14 17.46 9.70 -9.50
C THR A 14 16.68 9.78 -8.19
N LYS A 15 15.75 8.83 -7.94
CA LYS A 15 15.10 8.59 -6.65
C LYS A 15 14.37 7.24 -6.69
N VAL A 16 14.79 6.25 -5.91
CA VAL A 16 14.04 5.00 -5.71
C VAL A 16 12.85 5.28 -4.80
N ASN A 17 11.64 4.92 -5.23
CA ASN A 17 10.41 5.12 -4.48
C ASN A 17 9.60 3.83 -4.24
N ILE A 18 9.98 2.71 -4.89
CA ILE A 18 9.48 1.36 -4.62
C ILE A 18 10.67 0.41 -4.60
N LEU A 19 10.72 -0.44 -3.57
CA LEU A 19 11.67 -1.53 -3.44
C LEU A 19 10.97 -2.71 -2.80
N VAL A 20 10.75 -3.79 -3.57
CA VAL A 20 9.92 -4.93 -3.13
C VAL A 20 10.60 -6.24 -3.52
N THR A 21 10.89 -7.08 -2.54
CA THR A 21 11.37 -8.45 -2.79
C THR A 21 10.20 -9.37 -3.15
N PHE A 22 10.43 -10.29 -4.07
CA PHE A 22 9.52 -11.38 -4.38
C PHE A 22 10.25 -12.73 -4.24
N ASP A 23 10.46 -13.12 -2.99
CA ASP A 23 11.33 -14.24 -2.62
C ASP A 23 10.97 -15.55 -3.32
N THR A 24 9.68 -15.85 -3.47
CA THR A 24 9.23 -17.08 -4.14
C THR A 24 9.55 -17.11 -5.63
N ASN A 25 9.73 -15.94 -6.25
CA ASN A 25 10.13 -15.82 -7.65
C ASN A 25 11.64 -15.52 -7.80
N GLY A 26 12.37 -15.36 -6.69
CA GLY A 26 13.79 -15.02 -6.71
C GLY A 26 14.10 -13.65 -7.32
N THR A 27 13.16 -12.71 -7.29
CA THR A 27 13.32 -11.39 -7.92
C THR A 27 13.20 -10.23 -6.94
N LEU A 28 13.76 -9.09 -7.32
CA LEU A 28 13.64 -7.80 -6.65
C LEU A 28 13.06 -6.78 -7.63
N ILE A 29 11.98 -6.11 -7.25
CA ILE A 29 11.39 -5.03 -8.04
C ILE A 29 11.86 -3.70 -7.45
N THR A 30 12.42 -2.85 -8.30
CA THR A 30 12.80 -1.47 -7.95
C THR A 30 12.14 -0.51 -8.92
N CYS A 31 11.58 0.58 -8.40
CA CYS A 31 11.09 1.68 -9.25
C CYS A 31 11.56 3.02 -8.73
N GLY A 32 11.64 3.98 -9.65
CA GLY A 32 11.94 5.36 -9.34
C GLY A 32 11.30 6.34 -10.31
N THR A 33 11.69 7.61 -10.16
CA THR A 33 11.11 8.73 -10.90
C THR A 33 11.90 9.13 -12.15
N PHE A 34 12.88 8.33 -12.57
CA PHE A 34 13.68 8.60 -13.76
C PHE A 34 12.80 8.54 -15.03
N GLU A 35 12.99 9.46 -15.98
CA GLU A 35 12.24 9.52 -17.25
C GLU A 35 10.71 9.39 -17.13
N ASP A 36 10.09 10.17 -16.25
CA ASP A 36 8.64 10.08 -15.97
C ASP A 36 8.22 8.67 -15.54
N GLY A 37 9.09 7.97 -14.81
CA GLY A 37 8.84 6.66 -14.22
C GLY A 37 9.69 5.56 -14.83
N TYR A 38 10.34 4.79 -13.98
CA TYR A 38 11.18 3.68 -14.40
C TYR A 38 11.07 2.55 -13.39
N CYS A 39 10.89 1.32 -13.88
CA CYS A 39 10.87 0.13 -13.05
C CYS A 39 11.75 -0.97 -13.64
N GLU A 40 12.44 -1.71 -12.78
CA GLU A 40 13.20 -2.90 -13.14
C GLU A 40 12.83 -4.08 -12.24
N VAL A 41 12.92 -5.27 -12.82
CA VAL A 41 12.94 -6.56 -12.13
C VAL A 41 14.37 -7.08 -12.18
N LEU A 42 14.97 -7.27 -11.01
CA LEU A 42 16.34 -7.72 -10.83
C LEU A 42 16.36 -9.15 -10.28
N ASP A 43 17.44 -9.89 -10.49
CA ASP A 43 17.71 -11.12 -9.75
C ASP A 43 18.07 -10.77 -8.30
N ILE A 44 17.42 -11.41 -7.32
CA ILE A 44 17.70 -11.14 -5.90
C ILE A 44 19.09 -11.64 -5.46
N ASN A 45 19.65 -12.64 -6.15
CA ASN A 45 20.97 -13.19 -5.85
C ASN A 45 22.09 -12.41 -6.56
N ASP A 46 21.75 -11.66 -7.60
CA ASP A 46 22.66 -10.77 -8.32
C ASP A 46 21.90 -9.53 -8.79
N ILE A 47 21.84 -8.51 -7.93
CA ILE A 47 21.10 -7.26 -8.21
C ILE A 47 21.71 -6.43 -9.34
N THR A 48 22.87 -6.83 -9.89
CA THR A 48 23.42 -6.20 -11.10
C THR A 48 22.77 -6.75 -12.37
N ASN A 49 22.12 -7.91 -12.28
CA ASN A 49 21.42 -8.55 -13.37
C ASN A 49 19.97 -8.07 -13.45
N SER A 50 19.69 -7.17 -14.41
CA SER A 50 18.34 -6.72 -14.75
C SER A 50 17.66 -7.74 -15.66
N ILE A 51 16.61 -8.38 -15.16
CA ILE A 51 15.82 -9.40 -15.85
C ILE A 51 14.83 -8.73 -16.82
N TYR A 52 14.23 -7.62 -16.39
CA TYR A 52 13.20 -6.90 -17.14
C TYR A 52 13.18 -5.43 -16.71
N TYR A 53 12.83 -4.53 -17.64
CA TYR A 53 12.61 -3.13 -17.30
C TYR A 53 11.58 -2.46 -18.19
N GLU A 54 10.93 -1.44 -17.65
CA GLU A 54 10.04 -0.53 -18.38
C GLU A 54 10.33 0.93 -18.00
N SER A 55 10.35 1.80 -19.01
CA SER A 55 10.39 3.26 -18.86
C SER A 55 9.01 3.86 -19.08
N TYR A 56 8.81 5.11 -18.63
CA TYR A 56 7.56 5.85 -18.67
C TYR A 56 6.43 5.19 -17.87
N ILE A 57 6.80 4.50 -16.79
CA ILE A 57 5.87 3.82 -15.91
C ILE A 57 5.98 4.30 -14.46
N LEU A 58 4.91 4.95 -13.98
CA LEU A 58 4.84 5.53 -12.63
C LEU A 58 4.08 4.62 -11.69
N LEU A 59 4.76 3.58 -11.19
CA LEU A 59 4.23 2.77 -10.10
C LEU A 59 4.27 3.54 -8.78
N GLY A 60 5.39 4.20 -8.49
CA GLY A 60 5.55 5.02 -7.29
C GLY A 60 5.09 6.48 -7.47
N PRO A 61 5.14 7.29 -6.40
CA PRO A 61 4.76 8.69 -6.42
C PRO A 61 5.77 9.54 -7.20
N ARG A 62 5.28 10.60 -7.89
CA ARG A 62 6.15 11.53 -8.65
C ARG A 62 6.99 12.43 -7.74
N GLN A 63 6.50 12.75 -6.55
CA GLN A 63 7.08 13.73 -5.62
C GLN A 63 7.29 13.12 -4.22
N ASP A 64 7.42 13.96 -3.18
CA ASP A 64 7.56 13.56 -1.78
C ASP A 64 6.28 13.00 -1.15
N GLU A 65 5.43 12.36 -1.96
CA GLU A 65 4.23 11.68 -1.48
C GLU A 65 4.57 10.27 -0.97
N LYS A 66 3.72 9.74 -0.10
CA LYS A 66 3.90 8.41 0.47
C LYS A 66 3.24 7.35 -0.40
N SER A 67 3.89 6.20 -0.51
CA SER A 67 3.34 5.01 -1.14
C SER A 67 3.71 3.76 -0.37
N VAL A 68 2.88 2.74 -0.53
CA VAL A 68 3.13 1.39 -0.02
C VAL A 68 3.08 0.44 -1.21
N ALA A 69 4.05 -0.46 -1.28
CA ALA A 69 4.11 -1.50 -2.29
C ALA A 69 4.57 -2.81 -1.67
N PHE A 70 3.91 -3.90 -2.01
CA PHE A 70 4.29 -5.25 -1.59
C PHE A 70 3.71 -6.30 -2.53
N ILE A 71 4.23 -7.52 -2.45
CA ILE A 71 3.70 -8.64 -3.23
C ILE A 71 2.43 -9.19 -2.56
N ALA A 72 1.32 -9.12 -3.30
CA ALA A 72 0.05 -9.73 -2.98
C ALA A 72 -0.12 -11.01 -3.81
N ASP A 73 0.26 -12.15 -3.25
CA ASP A 73 0.33 -13.46 -3.92
C ASP A 73 1.27 -13.42 -5.15
N ARG A 74 0.73 -13.10 -6.33
CA ARG A 74 1.45 -13.04 -7.62
C ARG A 74 1.40 -11.66 -8.27
N TYR A 75 0.85 -10.67 -7.58
CA TYR A 75 0.70 -9.31 -8.10
C TYR A 75 1.48 -8.35 -7.22
N LEU A 76 2.03 -7.31 -7.83
CA LEU A 76 2.56 -6.18 -7.08
C LEU A 76 1.39 -5.26 -6.76
N LEU A 77 1.03 -5.17 -5.48
CA LEU A 77 0.00 -4.26 -5.00
C LEU A 77 0.66 -2.93 -4.67
N VAL A 78 0.12 -1.83 -5.19
CA VAL A 78 0.62 -0.48 -4.92
C VAL A 78 -0.51 0.41 -4.47
N GLY A 79 -0.36 0.98 -3.27
CA GLY A 79 -1.19 2.05 -2.73
C GLY A 79 -0.45 3.37 -2.78
N LYS A 80 -1.01 4.35 -3.49
CA LYS A 80 -0.48 5.72 -3.53
C LYS A 80 -1.59 6.73 -3.84
N LYS A 81 -1.30 8.01 -3.66
CA LYS A 81 -2.18 9.08 -4.13
C LYS A 81 -2.13 9.19 -5.66
N ASP A 82 -3.23 9.64 -6.24
CA ASP A 82 -3.37 9.76 -7.69
C ASP A 82 -2.66 11.04 -8.20
N ASP A 83 -1.42 10.86 -8.67
CA ASP A 83 -0.58 11.93 -9.23
C ASP A 83 -1.14 12.52 -10.53
N ASP A 84 -1.97 11.78 -11.26
CA ASP A 84 -2.49 12.18 -12.57
C ASP A 84 -3.84 12.91 -12.49
N ALA A 85 -4.38 13.02 -11.27
CA ALA A 85 -5.67 13.63 -11.00
C ALA A 85 -5.69 15.13 -11.26
N LYS A 86 -6.66 15.56 -12.08
CA LYS A 86 -6.93 16.97 -12.38
C LYS A 86 -7.78 17.62 -11.29
N ALA A 87 -7.78 18.94 -11.23
CA ALA A 87 -8.52 19.70 -10.21
C ALA A 87 -10.04 19.43 -10.22
N GLN A 88 -10.59 19.11 -11.39
CA GLN A 88 -12.01 18.79 -11.59
C GLN A 88 -12.38 17.33 -11.32
N ASP A 89 -11.40 16.45 -11.14
CA ASP A 89 -11.66 15.02 -10.95
C ASP A 89 -12.24 14.81 -9.55
N THR A 90 -13.28 13.98 -9.47
CA THR A 90 -14.00 13.66 -8.23
C THR A 90 -13.77 12.22 -7.77
N VAL A 91 -12.98 11.47 -8.54
CA VAL A 91 -12.65 10.06 -8.31
C VAL A 91 -11.18 9.86 -8.67
N TYR A 92 -10.45 9.19 -7.78
CA TYR A 92 -9.00 9.05 -7.82
C TYR A 92 -8.61 7.57 -7.74
N SER A 93 -7.62 7.15 -8.54
CA SER A 93 -7.10 5.78 -8.52
C SER A 93 -6.04 5.63 -7.43
N VAL A 94 -6.36 4.92 -6.33
CA VAL A 94 -5.50 4.93 -5.13
C VAL A 94 -4.86 3.58 -4.78
N VAL A 95 -5.41 2.46 -5.24
CA VAL A 95 -4.78 1.13 -5.11
C VAL A 95 -4.86 0.40 -6.44
N THR A 96 -3.74 -0.16 -6.87
CA THR A 96 -3.59 -0.83 -8.16
C THR A 96 -2.87 -2.17 -8.01
N LEU A 97 -3.25 -3.15 -8.83
CA LEU A 97 -2.56 -4.44 -8.94
C LEU A 97 -1.82 -4.53 -10.27
N TRP A 98 -0.52 -4.74 -10.17
CA TRP A 98 0.40 -4.83 -11.29
C TRP A 98 0.85 -6.28 -11.48
N ASN A 99 0.99 -6.70 -12.74
CA ASN A 99 1.58 -8.00 -13.06
C ASN A 99 3.05 -8.05 -12.64
N THR A 100 3.49 -9.23 -12.25
CA THR A 100 4.90 -9.53 -11.92
C THR A 100 5.50 -10.56 -12.85
N LEU A 101 4.69 -11.20 -13.70
CA LEU A 101 5.10 -12.29 -14.59
C LEU A 101 4.71 -12.00 -16.04
N GLN A 102 5.61 -12.37 -16.96
CA GLN A 102 5.38 -12.25 -18.41
C GLN A 102 4.18 -13.07 -18.88
N SER A 103 3.87 -14.18 -18.22
CA SER A 103 2.75 -15.04 -18.61
C SER A 103 1.38 -14.46 -18.27
N GLN A 104 1.32 -13.38 -17.50
CA GLN A 104 0.05 -12.72 -17.15
C GLN A 104 -0.43 -11.85 -18.32
N PRO A 105 -1.76 -11.72 -18.54
CA PRO A 105 -2.28 -10.88 -19.61
C PRO A 105 -1.79 -9.43 -19.50
N GLY A 106 -1.16 -8.95 -20.58
CA GLY A 106 -0.54 -7.63 -20.64
C GLY A 106 0.91 -7.57 -20.16
N ASP A 107 1.53 -8.72 -19.85
CA ASP A 107 2.92 -8.85 -19.42
C ASP A 107 3.25 -8.18 -18.07
N ILE A 108 4.52 -8.15 -17.68
CA ILE A 108 5.01 -7.54 -16.43
C ILE A 108 4.57 -6.06 -16.38
N PHE A 109 4.35 -5.54 -15.17
CA PHE A 109 3.88 -4.17 -14.92
C PHE A 109 2.64 -3.71 -15.71
N SER A 110 1.81 -4.64 -16.18
CA SER A 110 0.49 -4.28 -16.66
C SER A 110 -0.54 -4.23 -15.53
N LYS A 111 -1.34 -3.16 -15.54
CA LYS A 111 -2.53 -2.98 -14.70
C LYS A 111 -3.81 -3.52 -15.35
N ILE A 112 -3.73 -4.06 -16.56
CA ILE A 112 -4.89 -4.59 -17.29
C ILE A 112 -5.48 -5.77 -16.50
N ALA A 113 -6.80 -5.77 -16.40
CA ALA A 113 -7.59 -6.89 -15.94
C ALA A 113 -8.68 -7.17 -16.99
N GLU A 114 -9.36 -8.32 -16.94
CA GLU A 114 -10.33 -8.75 -17.96
C GLU A 114 -11.32 -7.65 -18.39
N GLY A 115 -11.04 -7.02 -19.54
CA GLY A 115 -11.82 -5.95 -20.17
C GLY A 115 -11.69 -4.53 -19.59
N LEU A 116 -11.09 -4.33 -18.41
CA LEU A 116 -10.98 -3.03 -17.71
C LEU A 116 -9.80 -3.03 -16.71
N TYR A 117 -9.63 -1.96 -15.93
CA TYR A 117 -8.65 -1.90 -14.84
C TYR A 117 -9.21 -2.47 -13.53
N ALA A 118 -8.33 -3.08 -12.71
CA ALA A 118 -8.66 -3.51 -11.34
C ALA A 118 -8.03 -2.53 -10.34
N ILE A 119 -8.82 -1.55 -9.90
CA ILE A 119 -8.36 -0.41 -9.09
C ILE A 119 -9.34 -0.19 -7.92
N ILE A 120 -8.82 0.24 -6.76
CA ILE A 120 -9.65 0.88 -5.73
C ILE A 120 -9.68 2.38 -6.01
N GLU A 121 -10.89 2.88 -6.22
CA GLU A 121 -11.22 4.28 -6.40
C GLU A 121 -11.44 4.96 -5.04
N SER A 122 -11.01 6.22 -4.93
CA SER A 122 -11.27 7.11 -3.80
C SER A 122 -12.03 8.35 -4.26
N THR A 123 -13.02 8.82 -3.52
CA THR A 123 -13.60 10.18 -3.67
C THR A 123 -12.90 11.21 -2.78
N VAL A 124 -11.95 10.76 -1.95
CA VAL A 124 -11.09 11.61 -1.12
C VAL A 124 -9.75 11.79 -1.82
N ARG A 125 -9.37 13.05 -2.08
CA ARG A 125 -8.13 13.38 -2.78
C ARG A 125 -6.87 13.25 -1.92
N ASP A 126 -6.98 13.65 -0.66
CA ASP A 126 -5.85 13.69 0.28
C ASP A 126 -5.78 12.35 1.02
N VAL A 127 -5.02 11.42 0.45
CA VAL A 127 -4.75 10.08 0.99
C VAL A 127 -3.24 9.88 1.15
N GLU A 128 -2.84 9.26 2.25
CA GLU A 128 -1.44 8.90 2.51
C GLU A 128 -1.37 7.44 2.97
N PHE A 129 -0.78 6.58 2.15
CA PHE A 129 -0.52 5.18 2.54
C PHE A 129 0.70 5.14 3.46
N ILE A 130 0.53 4.54 4.63
CA ILE A 130 1.54 4.54 5.70
C ILE A 130 2.24 3.19 5.78
N ASP A 131 1.49 2.11 5.65
CA ASP A 131 2.00 0.76 5.77
C ASP A 131 1.08 -0.23 5.05
N GLY A 132 1.57 -1.44 4.82
CA GLY A 132 0.80 -2.54 4.29
C GLY A 132 1.61 -3.81 4.25
N PHE A 133 0.90 -4.94 4.32
CA PHE A 133 1.53 -6.24 4.33
C PHE A 133 0.62 -7.30 3.71
N GLN A 134 1.24 -8.41 3.32
CA GLN A 134 0.58 -9.62 2.87
C GLN A 134 0.61 -10.67 3.98
N ARG A 135 -0.56 -11.14 4.42
CA ARG A 135 -0.69 -12.34 5.23
C ARG A 135 -0.61 -13.57 4.32
N VAL A 136 0.15 -14.58 4.71
CA VAL A 136 0.35 -15.78 3.87
C VAL A 136 -0.84 -16.74 3.96
N SER A 137 -1.40 -16.96 5.16
CA SER A 137 -2.48 -17.92 5.38
C SER A 137 -3.53 -17.43 6.39
N PRO A 138 -4.79 -17.22 5.96
CA PRO A 138 -5.22 -17.04 4.56
C PRO A 138 -4.45 -15.92 3.83
N SER A 139 -4.40 -16.02 2.49
CA SER A 139 -3.75 -15.02 1.64
C SER A 139 -4.59 -13.75 1.58
N GLU A 140 -4.15 -12.72 2.31
CA GLU A 140 -4.86 -11.46 2.51
C GLU A 140 -3.91 -10.27 2.49
N SER A 141 -4.24 -9.24 1.72
CA SER A 141 -3.51 -7.98 1.72
C SER A 141 -4.15 -6.98 2.66
N TYR A 142 -3.33 -6.27 3.43
CA TYR A 142 -3.74 -5.18 4.30
C TYR A 142 -3.03 -3.89 3.89
N LEU A 143 -3.76 -2.78 3.85
CA LEU A 143 -3.23 -1.42 3.65
C LEU A 143 -3.74 -0.50 4.74
N PHE A 144 -2.87 0.35 5.25
CA PHE A 144 -3.20 1.37 6.25
C PHE A 144 -2.92 2.74 5.68
N LEU A 145 -3.89 3.63 5.79
CA LEU A 145 -3.81 4.96 5.21
C LEU A 145 -4.46 6.02 6.09
N ASN A 146 -3.91 7.23 6.01
CA ASN A 146 -4.57 8.44 6.45
C ASN A 146 -5.41 8.99 5.32
N THR A 147 -6.56 9.57 5.68
CA THR A 147 -7.41 10.31 4.77
C THR A 147 -7.74 11.66 5.38
N LYS A 148 -7.87 12.68 4.55
CA LYS A 148 -8.15 14.03 4.99
C LYS A 148 -9.17 14.72 4.08
N THR A 149 -10.14 15.34 4.73
CA THR A 149 -11.07 16.30 4.14
C THR A 149 -10.94 17.63 4.88
N ASP A 150 -11.69 18.66 4.44
CA ASP A 150 -11.74 19.94 5.15
C ASP A 150 -12.30 19.82 6.57
N TYR A 151 -13.07 18.76 6.84
CA TYR A 151 -13.82 18.60 8.09
C TYR A 151 -13.29 17.47 8.98
N GLU A 152 -12.56 16.50 8.41
CA GLU A 152 -12.24 15.27 9.12
C GLU A 152 -10.92 14.66 8.65
N ARG A 153 -10.20 14.04 9.59
CA ARG A 153 -9.10 13.11 9.32
C ARG A 153 -9.46 11.74 9.85
N LYS A 154 -9.26 10.70 9.05
CA LYS A 154 -9.47 9.30 9.46
C LYS A 154 -8.26 8.46 9.14
N VAL A 155 -8.05 7.46 9.98
CA VAL A 155 -7.18 6.32 9.68
C VAL A 155 -8.07 5.17 9.21
N LEU A 156 -7.73 4.57 8.08
CA LEU A 156 -8.46 3.46 7.50
C LEU A 156 -7.57 2.23 7.40
N VAL A 157 -8.19 1.05 7.47
CA VAL A 157 -7.59 -0.20 7.02
C VAL A 157 -8.41 -0.75 5.86
N LEU A 158 -7.72 -1.13 4.79
CA LEU A 158 -8.27 -1.84 3.64
C LEU A 158 -7.76 -3.28 3.68
N ARG A 159 -8.65 -4.25 3.51
CA ARG A 159 -8.35 -5.68 3.44
C ARG A 159 -8.87 -6.24 2.12
N MET A 160 -8.05 -7.02 1.43
CA MET A 160 -8.43 -7.76 0.22
C MET A 160 -8.04 -9.23 0.35
N ASN A 161 -8.82 -10.11 -0.26
CA ASN A 161 -8.54 -11.52 -0.38
C ASN A 161 -7.66 -11.77 -1.61
N SER A 162 -6.37 -11.99 -1.36
CA SER A 162 -5.33 -12.15 -2.39
C SER A 162 -5.21 -13.58 -2.89
N SER A 163 -5.95 -14.53 -2.31
CA SER A 163 -6.07 -15.90 -2.85
C SER A 163 -6.91 -15.97 -4.14
N LYS A 164 -7.61 -14.89 -4.50
CA LYS A 164 -8.41 -14.84 -5.72
C LYS A 164 -7.50 -14.83 -6.96
N GLU A 165 -7.88 -15.60 -7.97
CA GLU A 165 -7.06 -15.77 -9.18
C GLU A 165 -6.96 -14.49 -10.02
N LYS A 166 -8.03 -13.72 -10.10
CA LYS A 166 -8.14 -12.55 -10.98
C LYS A 166 -8.01 -11.25 -10.18
N LYS A 167 -7.25 -10.27 -10.72
CA LYS A 167 -7.12 -8.92 -10.12
C LYS A 167 -8.47 -8.30 -9.75
N ARG A 168 -9.49 -8.43 -10.62
CA ARG A 168 -10.83 -7.87 -10.35
C ARG A 168 -11.49 -8.49 -9.14
N ASP A 169 -11.32 -9.79 -8.94
CA ASP A 169 -11.92 -10.50 -7.81
C ASP A 169 -11.18 -10.17 -6.51
N ILE A 170 -9.86 -9.96 -6.58
CA ILE A 170 -9.07 -9.44 -5.45
C ILE A 170 -9.60 -8.06 -5.04
N ILE A 171 -9.66 -7.11 -5.97
CA ILE A 171 -10.12 -5.75 -5.66
C ILE A 171 -11.59 -5.72 -5.20
N ARG A 172 -12.48 -6.50 -5.82
CA ARG A 172 -13.89 -6.60 -5.42
C ARG A 172 -14.10 -7.23 -4.05
N SER A 173 -13.12 -7.98 -3.55
CA SER A 173 -13.17 -8.52 -2.20
C SER A 173 -12.90 -7.48 -1.11
N LEU A 174 -12.64 -6.21 -1.49
CA LEU A 174 -12.36 -5.11 -0.58
C LEU A 174 -13.32 -5.10 0.61
N GLN A 175 -12.73 -5.23 1.79
CA GLN A 175 -13.33 -4.93 3.08
C GLN A 175 -12.56 -3.76 3.69
N ALA A 176 -13.26 -2.90 4.42
CA ALA A 176 -12.62 -1.75 5.05
C ALA A 176 -13.25 -1.40 6.39
N ALA A 177 -12.44 -0.82 7.25
CA ALA A 177 -12.85 -0.32 8.55
C ALA A 177 -12.14 1.00 8.87
N THR A 178 -12.81 1.84 9.68
CA THR A 178 -12.18 3.03 10.25
C THR A 178 -11.46 2.63 11.54
N ILE A 179 -10.18 2.97 11.65
CA ILE A 179 -9.41 2.77 12.88
C ILE A 179 -9.61 3.98 13.78
N GLN A 180 -10.08 3.76 14.99
CA GLN A 180 -10.14 4.80 16.01
C GLN A 180 -9.01 4.59 16.99
N CYS A 181 -8.14 5.59 17.14
CA CYS A 181 -7.24 5.65 18.28
C CYS A 181 -7.80 6.57 19.34
N CYS A 182 -8.00 5.89 20.46
CA CYS A 182 -7.76 6.31 21.82
C CYS A 182 -8.91 7.10 22.45
N SER A 183 -9.52 6.47 23.45
CA SER A 183 -10.77 6.88 24.10
C SER A 183 -10.64 8.18 24.89
N ASP A 184 -9.43 8.56 25.26
CA ASP A 184 -9.13 9.76 26.04
C ASP A 184 -8.92 11.00 25.16
N LYS A 185 -8.23 10.86 24.03
CA LYS A 185 -8.00 11.95 23.05
C LYS A 185 -7.95 11.39 21.63
N VAL A 186 -8.49 12.15 20.69
CA VAL A 186 -8.48 11.78 19.27
C VAL A 186 -7.06 11.99 18.70
N HIS A 187 -6.42 10.89 18.29
CA HIS A 187 -5.17 10.90 17.52
C HIS A 187 -5.46 10.40 16.09
N PRO A 188 -5.83 11.29 15.15
CA PRO A 188 -6.42 10.89 13.87
C PRO A 188 -5.37 10.66 12.76
N VAL A 189 -4.08 10.59 13.10
CA VAL A 189 -2.99 10.46 12.12
C VAL A 189 -2.15 9.24 12.50
N LEU A 190 -2.11 8.26 11.61
CA LEU A 190 -1.18 7.14 11.68
C LEU A 190 0.20 7.58 11.16
N VAL A 191 1.23 7.36 11.95
CA VAL A 191 2.61 7.78 11.63
C VAL A 191 3.45 6.59 11.17
N ALA A 192 3.31 5.47 11.86
CA ALA A 192 4.00 4.22 11.59
C ALA A 192 3.16 3.05 12.11
N SER A 193 3.42 1.86 11.57
CA SER A 193 2.82 0.65 12.11
C SER A 193 3.68 -0.58 11.87
N THR A 194 3.27 -1.68 12.51
CA THR A 194 3.87 -2.99 12.30
C THR A 194 2.85 -4.08 12.59
N VAL A 195 2.92 -5.18 11.84
CA VAL A 195 2.17 -6.41 12.14
C VAL A 195 2.93 -7.23 13.16
N ILE A 196 2.21 -7.76 14.16
CA ILE A 196 2.73 -8.72 15.12
C ILE A 196 2.34 -10.11 14.62
N PRO A 197 3.29 -10.90 14.09
CA PRO A 197 2.98 -12.20 13.52
C PRO A 197 2.51 -13.14 14.63
N LEU A 198 1.23 -13.51 14.63
CA LEU A 198 0.67 -14.54 15.50
C LEU A 198 0.01 -15.60 14.63
N ALA A 199 -0.02 -16.85 15.11
CA ALA A 199 -0.40 -18.00 14.28
C ALA A 199 -1.86 -17.93 13.77
N ASN A 200 -2.79 -17.43 14.59
CA ASN A 200 -4.23 -17.49 14.29
C ASN A 200 -4.85 -16.10 14.12
N ASP A 201 -4.42 -15.13 14.93
CA ASP A 201 -4.87 -13.75 14.89
C ASP A 201 -3.85 -12.86 14.19
N VAL A 202 -4.34 -11.81 13.54
CA VAL A 202 -3.54 -10.71 13.02
C VAL A 202 -3.61 -9.58 14.02
N ILE A 203 -2.58 -9.48 14.88
CA ILE A 203 -2.41 -8.34 15.77
C ILE A 203 -1.56 -7.31 15.07
N TRP A 204 -1.97 -6.06 15.19
CA TRP A 204 -1.32 -4.93 14.54
C TRP A 204 -1.12 -3.81 15.55
N ALA A 205 0.04 -3.17 15.48
CA ALA A 205 0.40 -2.04 16.31
C ALA A 205 0.49 -0.78 15.45
N GLY A 206 -0.27 0.25 15.82
CA GLY A 206 -0.24 1.55 15.16
C GLY A 206 0.29 2.63 16.11
N VAL A 207 1.14 3.51 15.56
CA VAL A 207 1.59 4.74 16.23
C VAL A 207 0.76 5.90 15.70
N PHE A 208 0.01 6.55 16.59
CA PHE A 208 -0.90 7.64 16.25
C PHE A 208 -0.42 8.95 16.86
N SER A 209 -0.53 10.05 16.11
CA SER A 209 -0.20 11.38 16.60
C SER A 209 -1.42 12.30 16.65
N ALA A 210 -1.35 13.33 17.50
CA ALA A 210 -2.35 14.39 17.49
C ALA A 210 -2.14 15.31 16.27
N GLN A 211 -3.23 15.92 15.78
CA GLN A 211 -3.19 16.75 14.57
C GLN A 211 -2.33 18.02 14.70
N LYS A 212 -2.27 18.62 15.90
CA LYS A 212 -1.59 19.89 16.16
C LYS A 212 -0.31 19.75 16.99
N ASP A 213 -0.01 18.54 17.45
CA ASP A 213 1.11 18.23 18.32
C ASP A 213 1.64 16.84 17.95
N LEU A 214 2.56 16.84 16.98
CA LEU A 214 3.20 15.62 16.49
C LEU A 214 4.09 14.97 17.55
N GLU A 215 4.44 15.70 18.62
CA GLU A 215 5.18 15.10 19.71
C GLU A 215 4.27 14.16 20.51
N ASN A 216 2.99 14.47 20.72
CA ASN A 216 2.12 13.57 21.47
C ASN A 216 1.69 12.32 20.66
N SER A 217 2.51 11.27 20.77
CA SER A 217 2.35 9.99 20.07
C SER A 217 1.86 8.89 20.99
N VAL A 218 1.01 8.02 20.46
CA VAL A 218 0.40 6.91 21.18
C VAL A 218 0.58 5.62 20.40
N LEU A 219 1.09 4.58 21.06
CA LEU A 219 1.12 3.22 20.52
C LEU A 219 -0.12 2.46 20.98
N ALA A 220 -0.90 1.95 20.02
CA ALA A 220 -2.10 1.17 20.30
C ALA A 220 -2.11 -0.15 19.51
N LEU A 221 -2.65 -1.20 20.14
CA LEU A 221 -2.76 -2.55 19.59
C LEU A 221 -4.18 -2.83 19.12
N TYR A 222 -4.33 -3.54 18.01
CA TYR A 222 -5.62 -3.91 17.43
C TYR A 222 -5.61 -5.37 16.98
N ASN A 223 -6.77 -6.03 17.08
CA ASN A 223 -7.02 -7.27 16.34
C ASN A 223 -7.67 -6.91 15.00
N ILE A 224 -6.97 -7.18 13.90
CA ILE A 224 -7.42 -6.88 12.53
C ILE A 224 -7.73 -8.15 11.72
N SER A 225 -7.87 -9.29 12.40
CA SER A 225 -8.19 -10.58 11.75
C SER A 225 -9.52 -10.55 11.01
N ASN A 226 -10.48 -9.74 11.49
CA ASN A 226 -11.84 -9.71 10.97
C ASN A 226 -12.27 -8.31 10.50
N VAL A 227 -11.42 -7.64 9.71
CA VAL A 227 -11.82 -6.40 9.02
C VAL A 227 -12.95 -6.73 8.04
N GLN A 228 -14.12 -6.15 8.27
CA GLN A 228 -15.33 -6.33 7.47
C GLN A 228 -16.09 -5.00 7.29
N GLY A 229 -16.78 -4.90 6.15
CA GLY A 229 -17.65 -3.80 5.78
C GLY A 229 -17.03 -2.85 4.77
N ARG A 230 -17.59 -1.65 4.67
CA ARG A 230 -17.23 -0.63 3.69
C ARG A 230 -17.03 0.72 4.38
N VAL A 231 -16.09 1.51 3.88
CA VAL A 231 -15.86 2.89 4.35
C VAL A 231 -16.30 3.87 3.27
N ASN A 232 -16.84 5.01 3.71
CA ASN A 232 -17.24 6.07 2.79
C ASN A 232 -16.05 6.56 1.97
N GLY A 233 -16.27 6.73 0.67
CA GLY A 233 -15.32 7.28 -0.27
C GLY A 233 -14.40 6.27 -0.93
N PHE A 234 -14.39 4.99 -0.55
CA PHE A 234 -13.51 3.98 -1.16
C PHE A 234 -14.31 2.83 -1.76
N CYS A 235 -14.08 2.51 -3.03
CA CYS A 235 -14.74 1.36 -3.67
C CYS A 235 -13.94 0.75 -4.83
N PRO A 236 -14.18 -0.52 -5.18
CA PRO A 236 -13.68 -1.11 -6.43
C PRO A 236 -14.16 -0.35 -7.66
N THR A 237 -13.34 -0.26 -8.71
CA THR A 237 -13.78 0.27 -10.01
C THR A 237 -15.03 -0.46 -10.51
N GLY A 238 -16.05 0.34 -10.85
CA GLY A 238 -17.35 -0.13 -11.33
C GLY A 238 -18.40 -0.31 -10.23
N ASP A 239 -18.02 -0.31 -8.95
CA ASP A 239 -18.95 -0.48 -7.82
C ASP A 239 -19.41 0.88 -7.28
N ARG A 240 -20.21 1.61 -8.08
CA ARG A 240 -20.72 2.94 -7.69
C ARG A 240 -22.11 2.86 -7.04
N PRO A 241 -22.41 3.74 -6.06
CA PRO A 241 -21.56 4.81 -5.52
C PRO A 241 -20.51 4.32 -4.49
N CYS A 242 -19.34 4.96 -4.46
CA CYS A 242 -18.32 4.78 -3.40
C CYS A 242 -18.76 5.44 -2.07
N GLY A 243 -19.97 5.19 -1.57
CA GLY A 243 -20.60 6.08 -0.58
C GLY A 243 -21.55 5.41 0.41
N PHE A 244 -21.32 4.14 0.75
CA PHE A 244 -22.08 3.49 1.82
C PHE A 244 -21.14 2.96 2.89
N GLU A 245 -21.10 3.65 4.03
CA GLU A 245 -20.37 3.21 5.21
C GLU A 245 -21.19 2.15 5.95
N SER A 246 -20.72 0.91 5.87
CA SER A 246 -21.20 -0.22 6.66
C SER A 246 -20.09 -0.86 7.50
N GLY A 247 -18.88 -0.31 7.41
CA GLY A 247 -17.69 -0.75 8.11
C GLY A 247 -17.80 -0.52 9.61
N THR A 248 -17.27 -1.46 10.36
CA THR A 248 -17.11 -1.31 11.80
C THR A 248 -15.99 -0.31 12.11
N LYS A 249 -16.09 0.35 13.26
CA LYS A 249 -15.00 1.15 13.82
C LYS A 249 -14.14 0.25 14.68
N LEU A 250 -12.87 0.09 14.33
CA LEU A 250 -11.92 -0.72 15.10
C LEU A 250 -11.46 0.08 16.31
N GLN A 251 -11.72 -0.49 17.49
CA GLN A 251 -11.22 0.03 18.76
C GLN A 251 -9.90 -0.67 19.11
N PRO A 252 -9.00 0.01 19.83
CA PRO A 252 -7.77 -0.61 20.31
C PRO A 252 -8.10 -1.68 21.36
N LEU A 253 -7.39 -2.81 21.31
CA LEU A 253 -7.33 -3.79 22.39
C LEU A 253 -6.68 -3.17 23.64
N SER A 254 -5.63 -2.38 23.42
CA SER A 254 -4.89 -1.70 24.46
C SER A 254 -4.15 -0.49 23.90
N VAL A 255 -3.98 0.52 24.75
CA VAL A 255 -3.08 1.66 24.51
C VAL A 255 -1.86 1.44 25.39
N VAL A 256 -0.73 1.10 24.76
CA VAL A 256 0.43 0.53 25.45
C VAL A 256 1.40 1.61 25.90
N PHE A 257 1.66 2.60 25.05
CA PHE A 257 2.60 3.67 25.34
C PHE A 257 2.05 5.03 24.93
N LYS A 258 2.32 6.02 25.77
CA LYS A 258 2.16 7.44 25.46
C LYS A 258 3.54 8.06 25.62
N TYR A 259 4.13 8.53 24.53
CA TYR A 259 5.48 9.05 24.53
C TYR A 259 5.62 10.17 23.51
N SER A 260 6.64 11.01 23.69
CA SER A 260 6.91 12.08 22.74
C SER A 260 7.62 11.56 21.48
N SER A 261 7.10 11.89 20.30
CA SER A 261 7.81 11.81 19.01
C SER A 261 8.19 10.38 18.59
N ILE A 262 7.26 9.42 18.69
CA ILE A 262 7.47 8.08 18.13
C ILE A 262 7.29 8.15 16.60
N SER A 263 8.33 7.83 15.84
CA SER A 263 8.33 7.86 14.37
C SER A 263 8.41 6.49 13.71
N ALA A 264 8.73 5.44 14.46
CA ALA A 264 8.86 4.08 13.96
C ALA A 264 8.47 3.06 15.05
N VAL A 265 8.00 1.90 14.62
CA VAL A 265 7.70 0.77 15.48
C VAL A 265 8.08 -0.53 14.77
N ALA A 266 8.66 -1.46 15.51
CA ALA A 266 8.93 -2.81 15.06
C ALA A 266 8.50 -3.79 16.17
N ALA A 267 7.98 -4.94 15.77
CA ALA A 267 7.58 -5.99 16.69
C ALA A 267 8.26 -7.30 16.30
N VAL A 268 8.70 -8.04 17.31
CA VAL A 268 9.28 -9.38 17.16
C VAL A 268 8.65 -10.29 18.19
N MET A 269 8.38 -11.55 17.80
CA MET A 269 8.04 -12.57 18.79
C MET A 269 9.31 -13.00 19.50
N ALA A 270 9.32 -12.88 20.83
CA ALA A 270 10.35 -13.50 21.65
C ALA A 270 10.02 -15.00 21.76
N ASN A 271 10.86 -15.85 21.17
CA ASN A 271 10.82 -17.28 21.47
C ASN A 271 11.22 -17.43 22.95
N SER A 272 10.26 -17.81 23.79
CA SER A 272 10.48 -18.15 25.20
C SER A 272 10.44 -19.66 25.38
#